data_AF-A0A537LGH2-F1
#
_entry.id   AF-A0A537LGH2-F1
#
_cell.length_a   1.000
_cell.length_b   1.000
_cell.length_c   1.000
_cell.angle_alpha   90.00
_cell.angle_beta   90.00
_cell.angle_gamma   90.00
#
_symmetry.space_group_name_H-M   'P 1'
#
loop_
_entity.id
_entity.type
_entity.pdbx_description
1 polymer ?
#
loop_
_entity_poly.entity_id
_entity_poly.type
_entity_poly.pdbx_seq_one_letter_code
_entity_poly.pdbx_strand_id
1 'polypeptide(L)' 'MVVPQATEHTIRDRLGQAIREGDKVRVAGLPDPAEVQAVDPRYGVMVVLVPGRTGKMGRMVRAQEVERAG' A
#
# COMPACT_ATOMS: atom_id res chain seq x y z
N MET A 1 24.54 -22.45 4.53
CA MET A 1 24.37 -21.08 4.02
C MET A 1 23.05 -20.57 4.56
N VAL A 2 23.07 -19.74 5.61
CA VAL A 2 21.85 -19.22 6.23
C VAL A 2 21.37 -18.09 5.32
N VAL A 3 20.33 -18.36 4.53
CA VAL A 3 19.62 -17.30 3.84
C VAL A 3 18.99 -16.46 4.95
N PRO A 4 19.34 -15.18 5.14
CA PRO A 4 18.62 -14.36 6.10
C PRO A 4 17.18 -14.36 5.63
N GLN A 5 16.28 -14.96 6.42
CA GLN A 5 14.86 -14.81 6.22
C GLN A 5 14.64 -13.30 6.12
N ALA A 6 14.26 -12.83 4.92
CA ALA A 6 13.80 -11.47 4.76
C ALA A 6 12.76 -11.29 5.85
N THR A 7 13.09 -10.51 6.87
CA THR A 7 12.14 -10.11 7.88
C THR A 7 10.96 -9.62 7.06
N GLU A 8 9.82 -10.31 7.09
CA GLU A 8 8.64 -9.86 6.38
C GLU A 8 8.24 -8.56 7.08
N HIS A 9 8.85 -7.45 6.65
CA HIS A 9 8.52 -6.11 7.10
C HIS A 9 7.14 -5.86 6.50
N THR A 10 6.13 -6.38 7.19
CA THR A 10 4.74 -6.28 6.78
C THR A 10 4.31 -4.88 7.15
N ILE A 11 4.01 -4.06 6.14
CA ILE A 11 3.44 -2.75 6.36
C ILE A 11 1.99 -2.91 6.87
N ARG A 12 1.58 -2.05 7.79
CA ARG A 12 0.23 -2.09 8.36
C ARG A 12 -0.49 -0.79 8.10
N ASP A 13 -1.78 -0.88 7.78
CA ASP A 13 -2.67 0.26 7.63
C ASP A 13 -2.91 0.97 8.99
N ARG A 14 -3.71 2.04 8.98
CA ARG A 14 -4.06 2.76 10.22
C ARG A 14 -4.74 1.89 11.27
N LEU A 15 -5.44 0.84 10.87
CA LEU A 15 -6.17 -0.10 11.74
C LEU A 15 -5.31 -1.29 12.17
N GLY A 16 -4.02 -1.31 11.79
CA GLY A 16 -3.11 -2.40 12.10
C GLY A 16 -3.23 -3.61 11.17
N GLN A 17 -4.02 -3.52 10.09
CA GLN A 17 -4.16 -4.58 9.11
C GLN A 17 -2.94 -4.64 8.19
N ALA A 18 -2.44 -5.84 7.94
CA ALA A 18 -1.37 -6.05 6.96
C ALA A 18 -1.83 -5.62 5.56
N ILE A 19 -1.00 -4.83 4.87
CA ILE A 19 -1.22 -4.46 3.48
C ILE A 19 -0.21 -5.22 2.61
N ARG A 20 -0.69 -5.76 1.49
CA ARG A 20 0.12 -6.44 0.48
C ARG A 20 -0.08 -5.81 -0.89
N GLU A 21 0.83 -6.10 -1.80
CA GLU A 21 0.63 -5.79 -3.22
C GLU A 21 -0.63 -6.49 -3.73
N GLY A 22 -1.42 -5.80 -4.55
CA GLY A 22 -2.72 -6.22 -5.05
C GLY A 22 -3.90 -5.94 -4.10
N ASP A 23 -3.67 -5.59 -2.84
CA ASP A 23 -4.77 -5.18 -1.94
C ASP A 23 -5.40 -3.87 -2.43
N LYS A 24 -6.68 -3.70 -2.17
CA LYS A 24 -7.36 -2.41 -2.33
C LYS A 24 -7.26 -1.61 -1.03
N VAL A 25 -6.96 -0.33 -1.15
CA VAL A 25 -6.85 0.58 -0.02
C VAL A 25 -7.62 1.87 -0.30
N ARG A 26 -8.32 2.37 0.72
CA ARG A 26 -8.88 3.72 0.73
C ARG A 26 -7.81 4.70 1.16
N VAL A 27 -7.59 5.72 0.35
CA VAL A 27 -6.66 6.82 0.64
C VAL A 27 -7.47 8.07 0.86
N ALA A 28 -7.16 8.83 1.91
CA ALA A 28 -7.79 10.12 2.13
C ALA A 28 -7.63 11.05 0.90
N GLY A 29 -8.74 11.59 0.41
CA GLY A 29 -8.78 12.46 -0.76
C GLY A 29 -8.82 11.75 -2.12
N LEU A 30 -8.94 10.42 -2.16
CA LEU A 30 -9.38 9.70 -3.35
C LEU A 30 -10.85 9.31 -3.21
N PRO A 31 -11.67 9.45 -4.26
CA PRO A 31 -13.08 9.06 -4.23
C PRO A 31 -13.26 7.54 -4.23
N ASP A 32 -12.36 6.83 -4.91
CA ASP A 32 -12.42 5.38 -5.12
C ASP A 32 -11.25 4.66 -4.43
N PRO A 33 -11.44 3.38 -4.03
CA PRO A 33 -10.34 2.54 -3.57
C PRO A 33 -9.26 2.39 -4.64
N ALA A 34 -8.00 2.50 -4.22
CA ALA A 34 -6.84 2.36 -5.07
C ALA A 34 -6.17 0.99 -4.86
N GLU A 35 -5.58 0.42 -5.89
CA GLU A 35 -4.89 -0.88 -5.81
C GLU A 35 -3.42 -0.67 -5.45
N VAL A 36 -2.90 -1.42 -4.48
CA VAL A 36 -1.49 -1.35 -4.07
C VAL A 36 -0.64 -2.02 -5.14
N GLN A 37 0.25 -1.27 -5.77
CA GLN A 37 1.16 -1.78 -6.79
C GLN A 37 2.51 -2.23 -6.23
N ALA A 38 3.01 -1.50 -5.22
CA ALA A 38 4.31 -1.78 -4.62
C ALA A 38 4.29 -1.34 -3.15
N VAL A 39 4.97 -2.07 -2.29
CA VAL A 39 5.15 -1.73 -0.87
C VAL A 39 6.64 -1.52 -0.57
N ASP A 40 6.96 -0.38 0.04
CA ASP A 40 8.28 -0.14 0.63
C ASP A 40 8.16 -0.10 2.16
N PRO A 41 8.42 -1.24 2.82
CA PRO A 41 8.21 -1.33 4.25
C PRO A 41 9.37 -0.73 5.06
N ARG A 42 10.50 -0.40 4.42
CA ARG A 42 11.62 0.29 5.08
C ARG A 42 11.22 1.70 5.51
N TYR A 43 10.39 2.36 4.69
CA TYR A 43 9.91 3.72 4.94
C TYR A 43 8.44 3.79 5.33
N GLY A 44 7.71 2.66 5.35
CA GLY A 44 6.29 2.65 5.67
C GLY A 44 5.44 3.35 4.61
N VAL A 45 5.84 3.24 3.34
CA VAL A 45 5.13 3.81 2.19
C VAL A 45 4.74 2.74 1.18
N MET A 46 3.78 3.06 0.32
CA MET A 46 3.37 2.21 -0.79
C MET A 46 2.99 3.06 -1.99
N VAL A 47 3.02 2.45 -3.17
CA VAL A 47 2.53 3.05 -4.41
C VAL A 47 1.17 2.45 -4.71
N VAL A 48 0.15 3.31 -4.89
CA VAL A 48 -1.21 2.88 -5.24
C VAL A 48 -1.62 3.37 -6.61
N LEU A 49 -2.36 2.55 -7.35
CA LEU A 49 -2.97 2.89 -8.63
C LEU A 49 -4.36 3.47 -8.40
N VAL A 50 -4.53 4.75 -8.78
CA VAL A 50 -5.80 5.47 -8.65
C VAL A 50 -6.67 5.15 -9.87
N PRO A 51 -7.85 4.52 -9.71
CA PRO A 51 -8.76 4.29 -10.82
C PRO A 51 -9.31 5.62 -11.36
N GLY A 52 -9.62 5.67 -12.65
CA GLY A 52 -10.22 6.84 -13.29
C GLY A 52 -9.26 7.97 -13.69
N ARG A 53 -7.97 7.89 -13.35
CA ARG A 53 -6.94 8.76 -13.96
C ARG A 53 -6.44 8.14 -15.27
N THR A 54 -6.58 8.87 -16.37
CA THR A 54 -5.97 8.50 -17.66
C THR A 54 -4.45 8.60 -17.52
N GLY A 55 -3.79 7.45 -17.40
CA GLY A 55 -2.37 7.30 -17.12
C GLY A 55 -2.14 6.60 -15.79
N LYS A 56 -1.27 5.59 -15.76
CA LYS A 56 -0.86 4.84 -14.55
C LYS A 56 -0.06 5.74 -13.61
N MET A 57 -0.64 6.82 -13.10
CA MET A 57 -0.03 7.64 -12.07
C MET A 57 -0.18 6.91 -10.75
N GLY A 58 0.83 6.09 -10.44
CA GLY A 58 1.03 5.58 -9.09
C GLY A 58 1.17 6.75 -8.12
N ARG A 59 0.39 6.75 -7.05
CA ARG A 59 0.50 7.73 -5.97
C ARG A 59 1.26 7.09 -4.82
N MET A 60 2.35 7.73 -4.41
CA MET A 60 3.04 7.33 -3.19
C MET A 60 2.24 7.80 -1.97
N VAL A 61 1.94 6.89 -1.05
CA VAL A 61 1.15 7.13 0.16
C VAL A 61 1.78 6.43 1.35
N ARG A 62 1.59 6.98 2.57
CA ARG A 62 2.03 6.31 3.80
C ARG A 62 0.98 5.33 4.26
N ALA A 63 1.39 4.20 4.83
CA ALA A 63 0.41 3.22 5.28
C ALA A 63 -0.50 3.69 6.42
N GLN A 64 -0.03 4.64 7.23
CA GLN A 64 -0.86 5.25 8.29
C GLN A 64 -1.96 6.18 7.76
N GLU A 65 -1.92 6.51 6.47
CA GLU A 65 -2.89 7.38 5.79
C GLU A 65 -3.88 6.59 4.95
N VAL A 66 -3.77 5.26 4.95
CA VAL A 66 -4.65 4.37 4.21
C VAL A 66 -5.41 3.43 5.14
N GLU A 67 -6.55 2.97 4.66
CA GLU A 67 -7.38 1.94 5.28
C GLU A 67 -7.59 0.82 4.27
N ARG A 68 -7.32 -0.43 4.66
CA ARG A 68 -7.53 -1.57 3.78
C ARG A 68 -9.02 -1.70 3.43
N ALA A 69 -9.32 -1.66 2.14
CA ALA A 69 -10.66 -1.91 1.63
C ALA A 69 -10.73 -3.40 1.30
N GLY A 70 -11.44 -4.15 2.15
CA GLY A 70 -11.59 -5.60 2.05
C GLY A 70 -12.11 -6.10 0.71
#